data_AF-A0A1J3DMG4-F1
#
_entry.id   AF-A0A1J3DMG4-F1
#
_cell.length_a   1.000
_cell.length_b   1.000
_cell.length_c   1.000
_cell.angle_alpha   90.00
_cell.angle_beta   90.00
_cell.angle_gamma   90.00
#
_symmetry.space_group_name_H-M   'P 1'
#
loop_
_entity.id
_entity.type
_entity.pdbx_description
1 polymer ?
#
loop_
_entity_poly.entity_id
_entity_poly.type
_entity_poly.pdbx_seq_one_letter_code
_entity_poly.pdbx_strand_id
1 'polypeptide(L)'
;MTSYGDKLKSTSINGVKLYHVSSAPNVATWLNPKKQRALRKNPHYMQRVELIQDLKFETATTKIKATPDGEYLIASGTYPPQVKVY
;
A
#
# COMPACT_ATOMS: atom_id res chain seq x y z
N MET A 1 -5.80 17.68 13.10
CA MET A 1 -7.21 17.32 12.82
C MET A 1 -7.30 16.78 11.40
N THR A 2 -7.70 15.52 11.23
CA THR A 2 -7.92 14.89 9.92
C THR A 2 -9.19 15.46 9.30
N SER A 3 -9.06 16.25 8.23
CA SER A 3 -10.19 16.81 7.47
C SER A 3 -10.61 15.83 6.38
N TYR A 4 -11.90 15.55 6.29
CA TYR A 4 -12.49 14.56 5.38
C TYR A 4 -12.35 15.00 3.91
N GLY A 5 -11.63 14.17 3.14
CA GLY A 5 -11.74 13.96 1.69
C GLY A 5 -12.25 12.53 1.44
N ASP A 6 -13.41 12.28 2.04
CA ASP A 6 -14.29 11.11 2.19
C ASP A 6 -13.79 9.64 2.21
N LYS A 7 -12.71 9.23 1.53
CA LYS A 7 -12.29 7.80 1.55
C LYS A 7 -10.77 7.53 1.59
N LEU A 8 -9.93 8.47 1.20
CA LEU A 8 -8.48 8.29 1.23
C LEU A 8 -7.88 8.91 2.50
N LYS A 9 -6.93 8.20 3.11
CA LYS A 9 -6.19 8.70 4.27
C LYS A 9 -5.40 9.95 3.83
N SER A 10 -5.69 11.10 4.45
CA SER A 10 -5.02 12.35 4.15
C SER A 10 -4.33 12.95 5.37
N THR A 11 -3.18 13.58 5.14
CA THR A 11 -2.48 14.42 6.12
C THR A 11 -2.39 15.84 5.56
N SER A 12 -2.29 16.85 6.43
CA SER A 12 -2.10 18.24 5.99
C SER A 12 -0.78 18.75 6.53
N ILE A 13 0.05 19.29 5.64
CA ILE A 13 1.33 19.90 5.96
C ILE A 13 1.32 21.30 5.36
N ASN A 14 1.53 22.32 6.20
CA ASN A 14 1.55 23.73 5.79
C ASN A 14 0.30 24.16 4.98
N GLY A 15 -0.88 23.63 5.33
CA GLY A 15 -2.13 23.94 4.62
C GLY A 15 -2.35 23.16 3.31
N VAL A 16 -1.39 22.33 2.88
CA VAL A 16 -1.50 21.48 1.69
C VAL A 16 -1.93 20.07 2.10
N LYS A 17 -2.97 19.53 1.45
CA LYS A 17 -3.45 18.16 1.68
C LYS A 17 -2.59 17.15 0.92
N LEU A 18 -2.00 16.21 1.66
CA LEU A 18 -1.32 15.02 1.14
C LEU A 18 -2.27 13.82 1.26
N TYR A 19 -2.34 12.99 0.22
CA TYR A 19 -3.18 11.80 0.18
C TYR A 19 -2.31 10.54 0.10
N HIS A 20 -2.59 9.57 0.96
CA HIS A 20 -1.93 8.27 0.94
C HIS A 20 -2.78 7.29 0.15
N VAL A 21 -2.34 6.93 -1.06
CA VAL A 21 -3.15 6.12 -1.99
C VAL A 21 -2.82 4.62 -1.96
N SER A 22 -1.64 4.24 -1.47
CA SER A 22 -1.18 2.84 -1.37
C SER A 22 -0.77 2.41 0.05
N SER A 23 -1.05 3.24 1.07
CA SER A 23 -0.66 2.98 2.46
C SER A 23 -1.69 2.12 3.20
N ALA A 24 -2.13 1.03 2.60
CA ALA A 24 -3.06 0.15 3.29
C ALA A 24 -2.33 -0.80 4.25
N PRO A 25 -2.88 -1.07 5.45
CA PRO A 25 -2.29 -2.03 6.36
C PRO A 25 -2.28 -3.43 5.73
N ASN A 26 -1.10 -4.04 5.70
CA ASN A 26 -0.94 -5.41 5.24
C ASN A 26 -1.55 -6.37 6.27
N VAL A 27 -2.40 -7.28 5.77
CA VAL A 27 -2.85 -8.42 6.58
C VAL A 27 -1.69 -9.39 6.68
N ALA A 28 -1.29 -9.73 7.90
CA ALA A 28 -0.24 -10.70 8.13
C ALA A 28 -0.55 -12.04 7.45
N THR A 29 0.39 -12.54 6.64
CA THR A 29 0.25 -13.79 5.87
C THR A 29 0.09 -15.01 6.78
N TRP A 30 0.68 -14.97 7.97
CA TRP A 30 0.59 -16.02 9.00
C TRP A 30 -0.75 -16.05 9.76
N LEU A 31 -1.67 -15.09 9.53
CA LEU A 31 -3.00 -15.15 10.14
C LEU A 31 -3.79 -16.36 9.63
N ASN A 32 -4.51 -17.00 10.54
CA ASN A 32 -5.41 -18.10 10.20
C ASN A 32 -6.36 -17.70 9.04
N PRO A 33 -6.53 -18.53 7.98
CA PRO A 33 -7.39 -18.23 6.84
C PRO A 33 -8.81 -17.81 7.20
N LYS A 34 -9.36 -18.29 8.33
CA LYS A 34 -10.68 -17.86 8.83
C LYS A 34 -10.70 -16.38 9.19
N LYS A 35 -9.64 -15.86 9.82
CA LYS A 35 -9.50 -14.43 10.16
C LYS A 35 -9.31 -13.59 8.90
N GLN A 36 -8.53 -14.07 7.93
CA GLN A 36 -8.39 -13.41 6.63
C GLN A 36 -9.72 -13.31 5.88
N ARG A 37 -10.53 -14.38 5.86
CA ARG A 37 -11.87 -14.37 5.25
C ARG A 37 -12.83 -13.43 5.99
N ALA A 38 -12.74 -13.36 7.32
CA ALA A 38 -13.56 -12.45 8.12
C ALA A 38 -13.31 -10.97 7.76
N LEU A 39 -12.09 -10.60 7.39
CA LEU A 39 -11.77 -9.24 6.94
C LEU A 39 -12.55 -8.81 5.70
N ARG A 40 -13.01 -9.74 4.84
CA ARG A 40 -13.85 -9.41 3.68
C ARG A 40 -15.18 -8.76 4.07
N LYS A 41 -15.62 -8.91 5.32
CA LYS A 41 -16.83 -8.27 5.86
C LYS A 41 -16.55 -6.93 6.55
N ASN A 42 -15.28 -6.56 6.73
CA ASN A 42 -14.91 -5.31 7.38
C ASN A 42 -15.05 -4.15 6.38
N PRO A 43 -15.86 -3.12 6.66
CA PRO A 43 -16.05 -1.97 5.78
C PRO A 43 -14.72 -1.28 5.40
N HIS A 44 -13.79 -1.15 6.34
CA HIS A 44 -12.48 -0.54 6.07
C HIS A 44 -11.62 -1.38 5.12
N TYR A 45 -11.73 -2.70 5.19
CA TYR A 45 -11.03 -3.59 4.28
C TYR A 45 -11.63 -3.55 2.88
N MET A 46 -12.96 -3.46 2.77
CA MET A 46 -13.67 -3.32 1.49
C MET A 46 -13.44 -1.98 0.80
N GLN A 47 -13.22 -0.91 1.58
CA GLN A 47 -12.95 0.43 1.06
C GLN A 47 -11.47 0.66 0.69
N ARG A 48 -10.62 -0.36 0.85
CA ARG A 48 -9.20 -0.27 0.54
C ARG A 48 -8.99 -0.06 -0.96
N VAL A 49 -8.25 0.98 -1.31
CA VAL A 49 -7.76 1.23 -2.66
C VAL A 49 -6.32 0.75 -2.75
N GLU A 50 -6.03 -0.13 -3.71
CA GLU A 50 -4.67 -0.49 -4.12
C GLU A 50 -4.50 -0.05 -5.57
N LEU A 51 -3.66 0.96 -5.82
CA LEU A 51 -3.39 1.43 -7.18
C LEU A 51 -2.52 0.45 -7.96
N ILE A 52 -1.50 -0.10 -7.30
CA ILE A 52 -0.58 -1.08 -7.86
C ILE A 52 -0.78 -2.37 -7.08
N GLN A 53 -1.18 -3.42 -7.78
CA GLN A 53 -1.47 -4.72 -7.18
C GLN A 53 -0.21 -5.29 -6.52
N ASP A 54 -0.34 -5.74 -5.26
CA ASP A 54 0.73 -6.38 -4.49
C ASP A 54 2.07 -5.60 -4.42
N LEU A 55 2.00 -4.26 -4.41
CA LEU A 55 3.13 -3.36 -4.15
C LEU A 55 3.61 -3.45 -2.69
N LYS A 56 4.21 -4.58 -2.34
CA LYS A 56 4.72 -4.87 -0.99
C LYS A 56 5.92 -5.81 -1.03
N PHE A 57 6.73 -5.73 0.02
CA PHE A 57 7.81 -6.65 0.32
C PHE A 57 7.59 -7.23 1.72
N GLU A 58 8.11 -8.42 1.97
CA GLU A 58 7.87 -9.12 3.24
C GLU A 58 8.52 -8.37 4.42
N THR A 59 9.76 -7.91 4.24
CA THR A 59 10.49 -7.16 5.27
C THR A 59 10.48 -5.66 5.02
N ALA A 60 11.17 -5.21 3.96
CA ALA A 60 11.26 -3.79 3.62
C ALA A 60 11.67 -3.62 2.15
N THR A 61 11.43 -2.43 1.62
CA THR A 61 11.92 -1.98 0.32
C THR A 61 13.21 -1.19 0.53
N THR A 62 14.20 -1.38 -0.33
CA THR A 62 15.46 -0.63 -0.31
C THR A 62 15.47 0.52 -1.30
N LYS A 63 14.98 0.31 -2.52
CA LYS A 63 14.95 1.33 -3.57
C LYS A 63 13.73 1.14 -4.47
N ILE A 64 13.19 2.26 -4.95
CA ILE A 64 12.10 2.31 -5.92
C ILE A 64 12.49 3.32 -7.00
N LYS A 65 12.34 2.96 -8.27
CA LYS A 65 12.61 3.86 -9.40
C LYS A 65 11.63 3.57 -10.54
N ALA A 66 11.06 4.62 -11.12
CA ALA A 66 10.31 4.52 -12.37
C ALA A 66 11.25 4.57 -13.58
N THR A 67 10.87 3.92 -14.67
CA THR A 67 11.56 4.07 -15.96
C THR A 67 11.38 5.48 -16.52
N PRO A 68 12.30 5.99 -17.36
CA PRO A 68 12.20 7.35 -17.91
C PRO A 68 10.96 7.62 -18.75
N ASP A 69 10.41 6.57 -19.37
CA ASP A 69 9.13 6.61 -20.13
C ASP A 69 7.90 6.60 -19.21
N GLY A 70 8.06 6.26 -17.92
CA GLY A 70 6.98 6.20 -16.93
C GLY A 70 6.14 4.92 -16.98
N GLU A 71 6.48 3.96 -17.85
CA GLU A 71 5.68 2.75 -18.08
C GLU A 71 5.89 1.69 -17.00
N TYR A 72 7.04 1.67 -16.32
CA TYR A 72 7.37 0.66 -15.33
C TYR A 72 7.88 1.23 -14.01
N LEU A 73 7.59 0.53 -12.93
CA LEU A 73 8.14 0.75 -11.60
C LEU A 73 9.02 -0.43 -11.19
N ILE A 74 10.29 -0.16 -10.94
CA ILE A 74 11.23 -1.17 -10.42
C ILE A 74 11.43 -0.93 -8.93
N ALA A 75 11.13 -1.95 -8.11
CA ALA A 75 11.34 -1.92 -6.67
C ALA A 75 12.19 -3.10 -6.19
N SER A 76 13.13 -2.84 -5.29
CA SER A 76 14.01 -3.85 -4.68
C SER A 76 13.70 -4.03 -3.19
N GLY A 77 13.67 -5.28 -2.72
CA GLY A 77 13.38 -5.65 -1.35
C GLY A 77 14.57 -6.25 -0.61
N THR A 78 14.56 -6.13 0.72
CA THR A 78 15.67 -6.58 1.57
C THR A 78 15.64 -8.09 1.86
N TYR A 79 14.48 -8.65 2.23
CA TYR A 79 14.36 -10.07 2.56
C TYR A 79 12.95 -10.64 2.27
N PRO A 80 12.86 -11.83 1.64
CA PRO A 80 13.94 -12.43 0.85
C PRO A 80 14.35 -11.43 -0.26
N PRO A 81 15.65 -11.33 -0.63
CA PRO A 81 16.10 -10.39 -1.63
C PRO A 81 15.36 -10.62 -2.95
N GLN A 82 14.57 -9.64 -3.38
CA GLN A 82 13.75 -9.76 -4.57
C GLN A 82 13.65 -8.41 -5.29
N VAL A 83 13.53 -8.45 -6.60
CA VAL A 83 13.22 -7.28 -7.44
C VAL A 83 11.86 -7.53 -8.07
N LYS A 84 10.97 -6.54 -7.96
CA LYS A 84 9.64 -6.56 -8.57
C LYS A 84 9.56 -5.45 -9.61
N VAL A 85 9.00 -5.78 -10.76
CA VAL A 85 8.67 -4.84 -11.84
C VAL A 85 7.16 -4.80 -11.93
N TYR A 86 6.61 -3.58 -11.86
CA TYR A 86 5.19 -3.30 -12.02
C TYR A 86 4.99 -2.44 -13.26
#